data_AF-A0A920TXM9-F1
#
_entry.id   AF-A0A920TXM9-F1
#
_cell.length_a   1.000
_cell.length_b   1.000
_cell.length_c   1.000
_cell.angle_alpha   90.00
_cell.angle_beta   90.00
_cell.angle_gamma   90.00
#
_symmetry.space_group_name_H-M   'P 1'
#
loop_
_entity.id
_entity.type
_entity.pdbx_description
1 polymer ?
#
loop_
_entity_poly.entity_id
_entity_poly.type
_entity_poly.pdbx_seq_one_letter_code
_entity_poly.pdbx_strand_id
1 'polypeptide(L)'
;MFFFPSSSIFSVGVLTFYIISPSPVLFWQGPIGTLKNPLSMMFVPSGDAQVIVKGGQEIAELLKKETGLYFKTSVATSYAAVIEAMGAGKVDIGWLATFSYVLAKEKYDVELLLVVQRFGSPFYRGQIMVRTDSGIDALKDLKGKSFAFVDPASTSGHLYPKTLLLSQGLDPKTFFGKTVFFRIA
;
A
#
# COMPACT_ATOMS: atom_id res chain seq x y z
N MET A 1 21.80 83.19 24.54
CA MET A 1 20.49 83.59 25.08
C MET A 1 19.78 82.30 25.50
N PHE A 2 19.55 82.13 26.80
CA PHE A 2 18.88 80.97 27.39
C PHE A 2 17.37 81.02 27.13
N PHE A 3 16.70 79.87 26.96
CA PHE A 3 15.56 79.37 27.77
C PHE A 3 14.99 78.03 27.18
N PHE A 4 14.84 77.03 28.06
CA PHE A 4 14.25 75.66 27.92
C PHE A 4 12.69 75.68 27.84
N PRO A 5 11.89 74.57 27.85
CA PRO A 5 12.08 73.09 27.88
C PRO A 5 11.22 72.35 26.78
N SER A 6 11.07 71.03 26.61
CA SER A 6 10.75 69.94 27.53
C SER A 6 11.09 68.55 26.94
N SER A 7 11.31 67.61 27.85
CA SER A 7 11.66 66.22 27.63
C SER A 7 10.42 65.35 27.44
N SER A 8 10.39 64.60 26.35
CA SER A 8 9.52 63.42 26.17
C SER A 8 10.41 62.19 26.00
N ILE A 9 10.44 61.35 27.03
CA ILE A 9 11.14 60.06 27.02
C ILE A 9 10.21 59.05 26.33
N PHE A 10 10.52 58.68 25.08
CA PHE A 10 9.89 57.52 24.44
C PHE A 10 10.67 56.26 24.86
N SER A 11 10.12 55.51 25.81
CA SER A 11 10.57 54.16 26.12
C SER A 11 10.11 53.21 25.00
N VAL A 12 10.97 52.93 24.03
CA VAL A 12 10.75 51.83 23.08
C VAL A 12 11.12 50.53 23.79
N GLY A 13 10.12 49.84 24.33
CA GLY A 13 10.28 48.48 24.83
C GLY A 13 10.53 47.54 23.65
N VAL A 14 11.78 47.11 23.47
CA VAL A 14 12.12 46.04 22.52
C VAL A 14 11.71 44.72 23.16
N LEU A 15 10.51 44.24 22.81
CA LEU A 15 10.08 42.87 23.11
C LEU A 15 10.93 41.90 22.28
N THR A 16 11.95 41.34 22.93
CA THR A 16 12.76 40.28 22.35
C THR A 16 11.98 38.97 22.45
N PHE A 17 11.31 38.59 21.36
CA PHE A 17 10.71 37.27 21.25
C PHE A 17 11.81 36.23 21.08
N TYR A 18 12.09 35.46 22.14
CA TYR A 18 12.78 34.18 21.99
C TYR A 18 11.81 33.23 21.27
N ILE A 19 11.97 33.07 19.96
CA ILE A 19 11.39 31.94 19.25
C ILE A 19 12.16 30.71 19.73
N ILE A 20 11.61 30.01 20.73
CA ILE A 20 12.04 28.67 21.06
C ILE A 20 11.68 27.83 19.84
N SER A 21 12.64 27.62 18.94
CA SER A 21 12.52 26.62 17.88
C SER A 21 12.19 25.30 18.57
N PRO A 22 10.99 24.70 18.36
CA PRO A 22 10.74 23.39 18.90
C PRO A 22 11.68 22.45 18.15
N SER A 23 12.79 22.11 18.80
CA SER A 23 13.63 21.00 18.35
C SER A 23 12.68 19.81 18.18
N PRO A 24 12.71 19.09 17.04
CA PRO A 24 11.86 17.92 16.88
C PRO A 24 12.30 16.93 17.95
N VAL A 25 11.53 16.88 19.04
CA VAL A 25 11.70 15.88 20.07
C VAL A 25 11.41 14.58 19.36
N LEU A 26 12.46 13.84 19.00
CA LEU A 26 12.34 12.47 18.53
C LEU A 26 11.71 11.71 19.70
N PHE A 27 10.38 11.51 19.63
CA PHE A 27 9.68 10.67 20.58
C PHE A 27 10.20 9.25 20.39
N TRP A 28 11.17 8.85 21.21
CA TRP A 28 11.68 7.49 21.20
C TRP A 28 10.55 6.53 21.56
N GLN A 29 10.11 5.74 20.58
CA GLN A 29 8.99 4.80 20.74
C GLN A 29 9.42 3.48 21.41
N GLY A 30 10.70 3.34 21.76
CA GLY A 30 11.28 2.09 22.24
C GLY A 30 11.79 1.20 21.08
N PRO A 31 12.40 0.04 21.40
CA PRO A 31 12.82 -0.93 20.41
C PRO A 31 11.66 -1.43 19.54
N ILE A 32 11.95 -1.74 18.28
CA ILE A 32 10.98 -2.33 17.34
C ILE A 32 10.46 -3.68 17.86
N GLY A 33 9.18 -3.96 17.64
CA GLY A 33 8.49 -5.16 18.09
C GLY A 33 7.97 -5.08 19.52
N THR A 34 7.98 -3.91 20.16
CA THR A 34 7.37 -3.69 21.49
C THR A 34 5.93 -3.18 21.36
N LEU A 35 5.14 -3.23 22.43
CA LEU A 35 3.76 -2.70 22.42
C LEU A 35 3.69 -1.22 21.99
N LYS A 36 4.72 -0.42 22.34
CA LYS A 36 4.80 1.01 21.99
C LYS A 36 5.37 1.25 20.58
N ASN A 37 6.12 0.30 20.04
CA ASN A 37 6.68 0.35 18.69
C ASN A 37 6.53 -1.02 17.99
N PRO A 38 5.29 -1.42 17.63
CA PRO A 38 5.04 -2.72 17.04
C PRO A 38 5.50 -2.78 15.59
N LEU A 39 5.89 -3.98 15.13
CA LEU A 39 6.13 -4.27 13.73
C LEU A 39 4.86 -4.04 12.90
N SER A 40 5.02 -3.32 11.82
CA SER A 40 3.93 -2.92 10.94
C SER A 40 3.77 -3.89 9.77
N MET A 41 2.60 -4.49 9.67
CA MET A 41 2.20 -5.33 8.55
C MET A 41 1.15 -4.62 7.71
N MET A 42 1.34 -4.58 6.40
CA MET A 42 0.37 -3.99 5.48
C MET A 42 0.00 -4.97 4.37
N PHE A 43 -1.30 -5.11 4.14
CA PHE A 43 -1.89 -6.02 3.18
C PHE A 43 -2.40 -5.26 1.96
N VAL A 44 -2.21 -5.84 0.77
CA VAL A 44 -2.85 -5.34 -0.45
C VAL A 44 -4.38 -5.52 -0.36
N PRO A 45 -5.18 -4.64 -0.98
CA PRO A 45 -6.64 -4.79 -1.02
C PRO A 45 -7.06 -5.88 -2.02
N SER A 46 -6.82 -7.14 -1.70
CA SER A 46 -7.07 -8.29 -2.59
C SER A 46 -8.46 -8.92 -2.46
N GLY A 47 -9.33 -8.34 -1.65
CA GLY A 47 -10.64 -8.88 -1.31
C GLY A 47 -11.35 -7.95 -0.32
N ASP A 48 -12.40 -8.47 0.31
CA ASP A 48 -13.13 -7.76 1.36
C ASP A 48 -12.17 -7.30 2.47
N ALA A 49 -12.22 -6.01 2.79
CA ALA A 49 -11.29 -5.40 3.72
C ALA A 49 -11.45 -5.96 5.14
N GLN A 50 -12.67 -6.27 5.59
CA GLN A 50 -12.92 -6.81 6.93
C GLN A 50 -12.36 -8.22 7.08
N VAL A 51 -12.51 -9.05 6.04
CA VAL A 51 -11.92 -10.39 6.00
C VAL A 51 -10.40 -10.33 6.07
N ILE A 52 -9.77 -9.42 5.31
CA ILE A 52 -8.31 -9.26 5.33
C ILE A 52 -7.84 -8.72 6.68
N VAL A 53 -8.51 -7.71 7.25
CA VAL A 53 -8.18 -7.16 8.57
C VAL A 53 -8.25 -8.26 9.64
N LYS A 54 -9.34 -9.04 9.66
CA LYS A 54 -9.50 -10.14 10.60
C LYS A 54 -8.39 -11.18 10.45
N GLY A 55 -8.13 -11.64 9.23
CA GLY A 55 -7.06 -12.63 8.97
C GLY A 55 -5.67 -12.09 9.33
N GLY A 56 -5.41 -10.80 9.07
CA GLY A 56 -4.18 -10.13 9.47
C GLY A 56 -4.02 -10.08 10.99
N GLN A 57 -5.09 -9.80 11.73
CA GLN A 57 -5.08 -9.82 13.20
C GLN A 57 -4.82 -11.23 13.74
N GLU A 58 -5.44 -12.26 13.17
CA GLU A 58 -5.18 -13.66 13.56
C GLU A 58 -3.70 -14.04 13.35
N ILE A 59 -3.11 -13.64 12.22
CA ILE A 59 -1.67 -13.83 11.96
C ILE A 59 -0.82 -13.06 12.97
N ALA A 60 -1.17 -11.81 13.27
CA ALA A 60 -0.44 -10.97 14.23
C ALA A 60 -0.42 -11.60 15.63
N GLU A 61 -1.55 -12.14 16.10
CA GLU A 61 -1.62 -12.81 17.40
C GLU A 61 -0.82 -14.12 17.43
N LEU A 62 -0.84 -14.90 16.34
CA LEU A 62 0.01 -16.09 16.22
C LEU A 62 1.50 -15.72 16.26
N LEU A 63 1.93 -14.73 15.47
CA LEU A 63 3.32 -14.27 15.48
C LEU A 63 3.73 -13.74 16.85
N LYS A 64 2.86 -12.99 17.53
CA LYS A 64 3.11 -12.51 18.89
C LYS A 64 3.28 -13.65 19.88
N LYS A 65 2.42 -14.67 19.80
CA LYS A 65 2.52 -15.85 20.66
C LYS A 65 3.85 -16.59 20.48
N GLU A 66 4.30 -16.74 19.24
CA GLU A 66 5.52 -17.49 18.92
C GLU A 66 6.82 -16.69 19.13
N THR A 67 6.78 -15.37 18.94
CA THR A 67 8.00 -14.52 18.96
C THR A 67 8.10 -13.61 20.18
N GLY A 68 6.99 -13.35 20.88
CA GLY A 68 6.89 -12.32 21.91
C GLY A 68 6.83 -10.88 21.38
N LEU A 69 6.90 -10.67 20.05
CA LEU A 69 6.88 -9.36 19.44
C LEU A 69 5.44 -8.87 19.18
N TYR A 70 5.25 -7.55 19.17
CA TYR A 70 3.97 -6.93 18.87
C TYR A 70 3.88 -6.54 17.41
N PHE A 71 2.73 -6.78 16.81
CA PHE A 71 2.44 -6.48 15.40
C PHE A 71 1.18 -5.63 15.29
N LYS A 72 1.17 -4.71 14.32
CA LYS A 72 -0.03 -3.96 13.90
C LYS A 72 -0.32 -4.24 12.44
N THR A 73 -1.59 -4.40 12.09
CA THR A 73 -2.00 -4.74 10.72
C THR A 73 -2.86 -3.64 10.10
N SER A 74 -2.67 -3.39 8.82
CA SER A 74 -3.53 -2.50 8.03
C SER A 74 -3.74 -3.01 6.62
N VAL A 75 -4.80 -2.56 5.96
CA VAL A 75 -5.07 -2.82 4.54
C VAL A 75 -4.89 -1.51 3.78
N ALA A 76 -4.11 -1.54 2.71
CA ALA A 76 -3.86 -0.38 1.88
C ALA A 76 -5.02 -0.10 0.93
N THR A 77 -5.07 1.12 0.39
CA THR A 77 -6.07 1.52 -0.61
C THR A 77 -5.71 1.11 -2.03
N SER A 78 -4.46 0.69 -2.27
CA SER A 78 -3.98 0.15 -3.56
C SER A 78 -2.77 -0.75 -3.35
N TYR A 79 -2.40 -1.52 -4.37
CA TYR A 79 -1.22 -2.38 -4.29
C TYR A 79 0.06 -1.53 -4.34
N ALA A 80 0.06 -0.47 -5.16
CA ALA A 80 1.13 0.52 -5.21
C ALA A 80 1.38 1.17 -3.84
N ALA A 81 0.34 1.45 -3.05
CA ALA A 81 0.49 2.05 -1.74
C ALA A 81 1.31 1.15 -0.78
N VAL A 82 1.17 -0.18 -0.86
CA VAL A 82 2.00 -1.09 -0.05
C VAL A 82 3.46 -1.04 -0.50
N ILE A 83 3.71 -1.07 -1.82
CA ILE A 83 5.06 -1.00 -2.40
C ILE A 83 5.77 0.28 -1.95
N GLU A 84 5.11 1.43 -2.08
CA GLU A 84 5.68 2.73 -1.69
C GLU A 84 5.84 2.85 -0.17
N ALA A 85 4.93 2.28 0.62
CA ALA A 85 5.04 2.30 2.07
C ALA A 85 6.24 1.47 2.57
N MET A 86 6.53 0.33 1.93
CA MET A 86 7.74 -0.45 2.21
C MET A 86 9.00 0.32 1.82
N GLY A 87 9.05 0.91 0.62
CA GLY A 87 10.20 1.70 0.16
C GLY A 87 10.48 2.93 1.03
N ALA A 88 9.44 3.51 1.62
CA ALA A 88 9.54 4.62 2.55
C ALA A 88 9.87 4.21 4.01
N GLY A 89 10.06 2.93 4.29
CA GLY A 89 10.30 2.42 5.65
C GLY A 89 9.12 2.61 6.61
N LYS A 90 7.89 2.77 6.08
CA LYS A 90 6.67 2.95 6.87
C LYS A 90 5.99 1.61 7.21
N VAL A 91 6.37 0.55 6.51
CA VAL A 91 5.88 -0.82 6.66
C VAL A 91 7.07 -1.75 6.77
N ASP A 92 7.09 -2.57 7.80
CA ASP A 92 8.15 -3.56 8.03
C ASP A 92 7.89 -4.84 7.22
N ILE A 93 6.63 -5.26 7.11
CA ILE A 93 6.21 -6.49 6.42
C ILE A 93 5.07 -6.21 5.45
N GLY A 94 5.33 -6.32 4.15
CA GLY A 94 4.30 -6.22 3.11
C GLY A 94 3.76 -7.59 2.70
N TRP A 95 2.45 -7.75 2.76
CA TRP A 95 1.75 -8.91 2.20
C TRP A 95 1.38 -8.63 0.75
N LEU A 96 2.35 -8.86 -0.12
CA LEU A 96 2.32 -8.47 -1.53
C LEU A 96 1.79 -9.60 -2.43
N ALA A 97 1.12 -9.21 -3.52
CA ALA A 97 0.94 -10.10 -4.66
C ALA A 97 2.28 -10.29 -5.40
N THR A 98 2.44 -11.40 -6.13
CA THR A 98 3.71 -11.79 -6.77
C THR A 98 4.34 -10.67 -7.61
N PHE A 99 3.56 -10.03 -8.48
CA PHE A 99 4.05 -8.94 -9.33
C PHE A 99 4.36 -7.69 -8.51
N SER A 100 3.58 -7.41 -7.46
CA SER A 100 3.88 -6.30 -6.53
C SER A 100 5.19 -6.52 -5.79
N TYR A 101 5.51 -7.76 -5.41
CA TYR A 101 6.81 -8.11 -4.85
C TYR A 101 7.94 -7.87 -5.85
N VAL A 102 7.80 -8.30 -7.11
CA VAL A 102 8.81 -8.05 -8.14
C VAL A 102 9.08 -6.56 -8.30
N LEU A 103 8.03 -5.74 -8.36
CA LEU A 103 8.15 -4.28 -8.45
C LEU A 103 8.82 -3.67 -7.20
N ALA A 104 8.46 -4.14 -6.01
CA ALA A 104 9.07 -3.67 -4.77
C ALA A 104 10.54 -4.08 -4.66
N LYS A 105 10.90 -5.28 -5.11
CA LYS A 105 12.29 -5.77 -5.13
C LYS A 105 13.13 -4.94 -6.09
N GLU A 106 12.62 -4.71 -7.30
CA GLU A 106 13.33 -3.92 -8.31
C GLU A 106 13.54 -2.47 -7.86
N LYS A 107 12.53 -1.86 -7.21
CA LYS A 107 12.57 -0.45 -6.85
C LYS A 107 13.26 -0.16 -5.52
N TYR A 108 13.09 -1.04 -4.53
CA TYR A 108 13.46 -0.79 -3.13
C TYR A 108 14.23 -1.95 -2.48
N ASP A 109 14.61 -2.96 -3.26
CA ASP A 109 15.38 -4.13 -2.82
C ASP A 109 14.73 -4.95 -1.69
N VAL A 110 13.39 -4.91 -1.56
CA VAL A 110 12.67 -5.61 -0.47
C VAL A 110 12.99 -7.11 -0.43
N GLU A 111 13.14 -7.67 0.76
CA GLU A 111 13.46 -9.09 0.94
C GLU A 111 12.21 -9.98 0.90
N LEU A 112 12.33 -11.17 0.28
CA LEU A 112 11.30 -12.19 0.34
C LEU A 112 11.54 -13.08 1.57
N LEU A 113 10.65 -12.97 2.56
CA LEU A 113 10.74 -13.77 3.78
C LEU A 113 9.92 -15.07 3.70
N LEU A 114 8.69 -14.97 3.19
CA LEU A 114 7.70 -16.06 3.24
C LEU A 114 6.85 -16.08 1.98
N VAL A 115 6.36 -17.28 1.65
CA VAL A 115 5.36 -17.51 0.62
C VAL A 115 4.15 -18.20 1.26
N VAL A 116 2.95 -17.67 1.03
CA VAL A 116 1.71 -18.24 1.56
C VAL A 116 1.34 -19.50 0.78
N GLN A 117 1.20 -20.62 1.50
CA GLN A 117 0.66 -21.85 0.94
C GLN A 117 -0.86 -21.91 1.18
N ARG A 118 -1.63 -22.20 0.13
CA ARG A 118 -3.09 -22.41 0.21
C ARG A 118 -3.41 -23.78 -0.35
N PHE A 119 -4.18 -24.57 0.41
CA PHE A 119 -4.57 -25.94 0.01
C PHE A 119 -3.38 -26.81 -0.42
N GLY A 120 -2.26 -26.72 0.31
CA GLY A 120 -1.05 -27.48 0.01
C GLY A 120 -0.22 -26.95 -1.17
N SER A 121 -0.58 -25.81 -1.79
CA SER A 121 0.15 -25.25 -2.93
C SER A 121 0.60 -23.80 -2.68
N PRO A 122 1.87 -23.43 -2.99
CA PRO A 122 2.31 -22.03 -3.03
C PRO A 122 1.90 -21.32 -4.34
N PHE A 123 1.31 -22.06 -5.29
CA PHE A 123 0.83 -21.54 -6.57
C PHE A 123 -0.68 -21.35 -6.56
N TYR A 124 -1.14 -20.38 -7.34
CA TYR A 124 -2.54 -20.11 -7.62
C TYR A 124 -2.75 -19.84 -9.11
N ARG A 125 -4.00 -19.79 -9.56
CA ARG A 125 -4.37 -19.56 -10.97
C ARG A 125 -5.14 -18.25 -11.13
N GLY A 126 -4.87 -17.54 -12.22
CA GLY A 126 -5.70 -16.43 -12.68
C GLY A 126 -6.95 -16.93 -13.38
N GLN A 127 -8.05 -16.20 -13.25
CA GLN A 127 -9.32 -16.49 -13.90
C GLN A 127 -9.90 -15.21 -14.49
N ILE A 128 -10.52 -15.33 -15.67
CA ILE A 128 -11.35 -14.28 -16.25
C ILE A 128 -12.80 -14.72 -16.05
N MET A 129 -13.58 -13.88 -15.39
CA MET A 129 -14.98 -14.16 -15.09
C MET A 129 -15.87 -13.29 -15.96
N VAL A 130 -16.94 -13.91 -16.47
CA VAL A 130 -17.97 -13.25 -17.29
C VAL A 130 -19.34 -13.55 -16.69
N ARG A 131 -20.35 -12.77 -17.06
CA ARG A 131 -21.73 -13.09 -16.67
C ARG A 131 -22.18 -14.37 -17.37
N THR A 132 -22.98 -15.17 -16.68
CA THR A 132 -23.55 -16.42 -17.21
C THR A 132 -24.43 -16.21 -18.44
N ASP A 133 -25.02 -15.03 -18.60
CA ASP A 133 -25.90 -14.66 -19.71
C ASP A 133 -25.20 -13.78 -20.78
N SER A 134 -23.87 -13.69 -20.75
CA SER A 134 -23.11 -12.83 -21.67
C SER A 134 -22.92 -13.40 -23.08
N GLY A 135 -23.07 -14.72 -23.25
CA GLY A 135 -22.73 -15.42 -24.50
C GLY A 135 -21.23 -15.38 -24.83
N ILE A 136 -20.36 -15.23 -23.81
CA ILE A 136 -18.90 -15.17 -23.95
C ILE A 136 -18.34 -16.51 -23.50
N ASP A 137 -17.80 -17.27 -24.45
CA ASP A 137 -17.27 -18.62 -24.20
C ASP A 137 -15.76 -18.72 -24.46
N ALA A 138 -15.18 -17.74 -25.15
CA ALA A 138 -13.76 -17.70 -25.43
C ALA A 138 -13.16 -16.30 -25.23
N LEU A 139 -11.84 -16.26 -25.03
CA LEU A 139 -11.08 -15.02 -24.86
C LEU A 139 -11.33 -14.02 -26.00
N LYS A 140 -11.42 -14.50 -27.25
CA LYS A 140 -11.66 -13.68 -28.45
C LYS A 140 -13.00 -12.93 -28.42
N ASP A 141 -14.00 -13.46 -27.72
CA ASP A 141 -15.35 -12.88 -27.68
C ASP A 141 -15.40 -11.63 -26.77
N LEU A 142 -14.34 -11.41 -25.98
CA LEU A 142 -14.13 -10.20 -25.20
C LEU A 142 -13.70 -8.99 -26.05
N LYS A 143 -13.39 -9.18 -27.34
CA LYS A 143 -12.95 -8.08 -28.23
C LYS A 143 -14.02 -6.98 -28.28
N GLY A 144 -13.61 -5.74 -28.04
CA GLY A 144 -14.51 -4.59 -28.01
C GLY A 144 -15.45 -4.53 -26.81
N LYS A 145 -15.41 -5.49 -25.87
CA LYS A 145 -16.22 -5.47 -24.64
C LYS A 145 -15.58 -4.62 -23.55
N SER A 146 -16.36 -4.37 -22.50
CA SER A 146 -15.86 -3.76 -21.26
C SER A 146 -15.13 -4.80 -20.42
N PHE A 147 -13.96 -4.45 -19.89
CA PHE A 147 -13.17 -5.32 -19.00
C PHE A 147 -12.80 -4.58 -17.72
N ALA A 148 -12.96 -5.24 -16.58
CA ALA A 148 -12.57 -4.71 -15.27
C ALA A 148 -11.29 -5.42 -14.78
N PHE A 149 -10.20 -4.67 -14.66
CA PHE A 149 -8.98 -5.10 -14.01
C PHE A 149 -9.05 -4.86 -12.50
N VAL A 150 -8.17 -5.50 -11.74
CA VAL A 150 -8.09 -5.34 -10.28
C VAL A 150 -7.24 -4.12 -9.92
N ASP A 151 -5.93 -4.20 -10.15
CA ASP A 151 -4.96 -3.14 -9.85
C ASP A 151 -3.80 -3.29 -10.85
N PRO A 152 -3.18 -2.20 -11.34
CA PRO A 152 -2.03 -2.28 -12.26
C PRO A 152 -0.88 -3.18 -11.76
N ALA A 153 -0.64 -3.21 -10.44
CA ALA A 153 0.40 -4.02 -9.81
C ALA A 153 -0.09 -5.43 -9.41
N SER A 154 -1.30 -5.82 -9.80
CA SER A 154 -1.85 -7.16 -9.58
C SER A 154 -1.32 -8.17 -10.60
N THR A 155 -0.82 -9.32 -10.13
CA THR A 155 -0.39 -10.42 -10.99
C THR A 155 -1.57 -11.00 -11.79
N SER A 156 -2.58 -11.54 -11.11
CA SER A 156 -3.71 -12.22 -11.76
C SER A 156 -4.77 -11.26 -12.27
N GLY A 157 -4.89 -10.09 -11.64
CA GLY A 157 -5.94 -9.12 -11.95
C GLY A 157 -5.56 -8.09 -13.01
N HIS A 158 -4.31 -8.09 -13.50
CA HIS A 158 -3.85 -7.19 -14.56
C HIS A 158 -2.75 -7.78 -15.44
N LEU A 159 -1.65 -8.27 -14.86
CA LEU A 159 -0.54 -8.82 -15.65
C LEU A 159 -0.94 -10.08 -16.44
N TYR A 160 -1.63 -11.03 -15.79
CA TYR A 160 -2.04 -12.30 -16.39
C TYR A 160 -3.00 -12.13 -17.59
N PRO A 161 -4.12 -11.37 -17.51
CA PRO A 161 -4.99 -11.20 -18.67
C PRO A 161 -4.29 -10.54 -19.86
N LYS A 162 -3.37 -9.59 -19.60
CA LYS A 162 -2.60 -8.93 -20.67
C LYS A 162 -1.61 -9.88 -21.33
N THR A 163 -0.88 -10.67 -20.54
CA THR A 163 0.06 -11.66 -21.07
C THR A 163 -0.67 -12.78 -21.82
N LEU A 164 -1.86 -13.17 -21.36
CA LEU A 164 -2.72 -14.13 -22.06
C LEU A 164 -3.14 -13.60 -23.45
N LEU A 165 -3.58 -12.35 -23.54
CA LEU A 165 -3.91 -11.72 -24.83
C LEU A 165 -2.69 -11.66 -25.76
N LEU A 166 -1.53 -11.20 -25.26
CA LEU A 166 -0.29 -11.13 -26.03
C LEU A 166 0.13 -12.50 -26.56
N SER A 167 -0.03 -13.57 -25.76
CA SER A 167 0.29 -14.94 -26.18
C SER A 167 -0.58 -15.44 -27.35
N GLN A 168 -1.73 -14.80 -27.58
CA GLN A 168 -2.65 -15.09 -28.68
C GLN A 168 -2.51 -14.09 -29.84
N GLY A 169 -1.47 -13.25 -29.83
CA GLY A 169 -1.27 -12.20 -30.84
C GLY A 169 -2.26 -11.04 -30.76
N LEU A 170 -2.96 -10.88 -29.62
CA LEU A 170 -3.94 -9.82 -29.39
C LEU A 170 -3.29 -8.68 -28.60
N ASP A 171 -3.45 -7.44 -29.05
CA ASP A 171 -2.91 -6.27 -28.36
C ASP A 171 -3.82 -5.83 -27.20
N PRO A 172 -3.39 -5.96 -25.93
CA PRO A 172 -4.21 -5.60 -24.78
C PRO A 172 -4.60 -4.11 -24.73
N LYS A 173 -3.87 -3.23 -25.43
CA LYS A 173 -4.16 -1.79 -25.45
C LYS A 173 -5.39 -1.45 -26.31
N THR A 174 -5.64 -2.25 -27.35
CA THR A 174 -6.69 -1.99 -28.34
C THR A 174 -7.76 -3.07 -28.37
N PHE A 175 -7.54 -4.20 -27.68
CA PHE A 175 -8.44 -5.35 -27.71
C PHE A 175 -9.80 -5.08 -27.05
N PHE A 176 -9.83 -4.41 -25.89
CA PHE A 176 -11.05 -4.08 -25.17
C PHE A 176 -11.63 -2.75 -25.64
N GLY A 177 -12.96 -2.62 -25.63
CA GLY A 177 -13.63 -1.35 -25.97
C GLY A 177 -13.58 -0.34 -24.83
N LYS A 178 -13.60 -0.84 -23.59
CA LYS A 178 -13.47 -0.02 -22.37
C LYS A 178 -12.79 -0.81 -21.28
N THR A 179 -11.87 -0.19 -20.55
CA THR A 179 -11.21 -0.80 -19.39
C THR A 179 -11.41 0.05 -18.15
N VAL A 180 -11.66 -0.60 -17.01
CA VAL A 180 -11.73 0.06 -15.70
C VAL A 180 -10.90 -0.71 -14.69
N PHE A 181 -10.49 -0.04 -13.60
CA PHE A 181 -9.97 -0.71 -12.41
C PHE A 181 -11.09 -0.76 -11.37
N PHE A 182 -11.43 -1.96 -10.94
CA PHE A 182 -12.43 -2.17 -9.92
C PHE A 182 -11.82 -1.85 -8.55
N ARG A 183 -12.59 -1.16 -7.71
CA ARG A 183 -12.28 -1.05 -6.29
C ARG A 183 -13.03 -2.18 -5.59
N ILE A 184 -12.30 -3.10 -4.97
CA ILE A 184 -12.91 -4.01 -4.00
C ILE A 184 -13.35 -3.11 -2.83
N ALA A 185 -14.65 -2.85 -2.75
CA ALA A 185 -15.27 -2.22 -1.58
C ALA A 185 -15.50 -3.30 -0.52
#